data_AF-A0AAD4FBL1-F1
#
_entry.id   AF-A0AAD4FBL1-F1
#
_cell.length_a   1.000
_cell.length_b   1.000
_cell.length_c   1.000
_cell.angle_alpha   90.00
_cell.angle_beta   90.00
_cell.angle_gamma   90.00
#
_symmetry.space_group_name_H-M   'P 1'
#
loop_
_entity.id
_entity.type
_entity.pdbx_description
1 polymer ?
#
loop_
_entity_poly.entity_id
_entity_poly.type
_entity_poly.pdbx_seq_one_letter_code
_entity_poly.pdbx_strand_id
1 'polypeptide(L)'
;MGSQNTTDPGNFTTIGLSGGPGVHSTLATHWGALHPGWRRTCLYSIATGATVDSKTAGSAKEALKSSVYWRAKVKEPMWEERVEGSGTYMNEANPFMSTFQHVFDGDNYGALREVKRKYDPSGNLLLLAGVGMEWW
;
A
#
# COMPACT_ATOMS: atom_id res chain seq x y z
N MET A 1 6.95 19.45 -3.08
CA MET A 1 7.80 18.27 -2.78
C MET A 1 7.46 17.81 -1.38
N GLY A 2 7.02 16.57 -1.21
CA GLY A 2 6.60 16.01 0.08
C GLY A 2 7.76 15.34 0.83
N SER A 3 8.98 15.90 0.79
CA SER A 3 10.10 15.39 1.58
C SER A 3 10.31 16.26 2.81
N GLN A 4 10.50 15.62 3.96
CA GLN A 4 11.10 16.29 5.12
C GLN A 4 12.59 16.41 4.81
N ASN A 5 13.02 17.62 4.44
CA ASN A 5 14.34 17.90 3.87
C ASN A 5 15.44 18.03 4.95
N THR A 6 15.39 17.15 5.96
CA THR A 6 16.46 16.96 6.92
C THR A 6 17.34 15.84 6.39
N THR A 7 18.67 15.97 6.51
CA THR A 7 19.65 14.92 6.21
C THR A 7 19.58 13.76 7.22
N ASP A 8 18.36 13.36 7.60
CA ASP A 8 18.12 12.26 8.52
C ASP A 8 18.37 10.94 7.79
N PRO A 9 19.15 10.02 8.37
CA PRO A 9 19.32 8.69 7.82
C PRO A 9 17.96 7.97 7.77
N GLY A 10 17.66 7.30 6.65
CA GLY A 10 16.45 6.47 6.50
C GLY A 10 15.48 6.86 5.38
N ASN A 11 15.74 7.94 4.63
CA ASN A 11 14.98 8.28 3.43
C ASN A 11 15.55 7.55 2.20
N PHE A 12 14.89 6.48 1.76
CA PHE A 12 15.29 5.75 0.55
C PHE A 12 14.18 5.79 -0.49
N THR A 13 14.59 5.84 -1.76
CA THR A 13 13.71 5.49 -2.88
C THR A 13 14.24 4.22 -3.51
N THR A 14 13.45 3.16 -3.42
CA THR A 14 13.72 1.89 -4.09
C THR A 14 12.93 1.87 -5.38
N ILE A 15 13.59 1.55 -6.49
CA ILE A 15 12.95 1.37 -7.79
C ILE A 15 13.22 -0.06 -8.23
N GLY A 16 12.17 -0.83 -8.43
CA GLY A 16 12.26 -2.16 -9.01
C GLY A 16 11.66 -2.19 -10.41
N LEU A 17 12.28 -3.00 -11.27
CA LEU A 17 11.85 -3.19 -12.66
C LEU A 17 11.26 -4.58 -12.83
N SER A 18 10.06 -4.63 -13.41
CA SER A 18 9.46 -5.89 -13.84
C SER A 18 10.03 -6.27 -15.21
N GLY A 19 10.92 -7.27 -15.22
CA GLY A 19 11.51 -7.80 -16.44
C GLY A 19 10.75 -9.01 -17.01
N GLY A 20 10.90 -9.22 -18.32
CA GLY A 20 10.39 -10.40 -19.01
C GLY A 20 8.87 -10.40 -19.25
N PRO A 21 8.35 -11.42 -19.98
CA PRO A 21 6.94 -11.47 -20.36
C PRO A 21 5.99 -11.87 -19.21
N GLY A 22 6.52 -12.23 -18.04
CA GLY A 22 5.83 -13.01 -17.00
C GLY A 22 4.41 -12.52 -16.69
N VAL A 23 4.26 -11.39 -16.01
CA VAL A 23 2.94 -10.93 -15.55
C VAL A 23 2.11 -10.32 -16.69
N HIS A 24 2.76 -9.57 -17.59
CA HIS A 24 2.10 -8.94 -18.73
C HIS A 24 1.46 -9.95 -19.68
N SER A 25 2.14 -11.07 -19.96
CA SER A 25 1.73 -12.08 -20.94
C SER A 25 1.12 -13.33 -20.30
N THR A 26 0.77 -13.29 -19.01
CA THR A 26 0.05 -14.40 -18.34
C THR A 26 -1.37 -14.52 -18.89
N LEU A 27 -1.79 -15.75 -19.22
CA LEU A 27 -3.16 -16.05 -19.66
C LEU A 27 -4.21 -15.69 -18.61
N ALA A 28 -5.40 -15.29 -19.05
CA ALA A 28 -6.48 -14.85 -18.17
C ALA A 28 -6.87 -15.86 -17.07
N THR A 29 -6.81 -17.14 -17.40
CA THR A 29 -7.10 -18.25 -16.49
C THR A 29 -6.11 -18.42 -15.35
N HIS A 30 -4.94 -17.77 -15.41
CA HIS A 30 -3.86 -17.90 -14.43
C HIS A 30 -3.61 -16.63 -13.61
N TRP A 31 -4.45 -15.60 -13.76
CA TRP A 31 -4.22 -14.32 -13.09
C TRP A 31 -4.36 -14.35 -11.56
N GLY A 32 -5.15 -15.29 -11.03
CA GLY A 32 -5.46 -15.34 -9.60
C GLY A 32 -6.05 -14.01 -9.10
N ALA A 33 -5.68 -13.64 -7.87
CA ALA A 33 -6.14 -12.41 -7.22
C ALA A 33 -5.22 -11.19 -7.40
N LEU A 34 -4.18 -11.30 -8.25
CA LEU A 34 -3.19 -10.23 -8.40
C LEU A 34 -3.85 -8.95 -8.93
N HIS A 35 -3.53 -7.79 -8.32
CA HIS A 35 -4.04 -6.49 -8.76
C HIS A 35 -3.79 -6.30 -10.28
N PRO A 36 -4.82 -5.94 -11.09
CA PRO A 36 -4.71 -5.86 -12.54
C PRO A 36 -3.58 -4.94 -13.04
N GLY A 37 -3.27 -3.88 -12.27
CA GLY A 37 -2.17 -2.95 -12.54
C GLY A 37 -0.82 -3.62 -12.78
N TRP A 38 -0.51 -4.73 -12.09
CA TRP A 38 0.77 -5.45 -12.26
C TRP A 38 1.06 -5.93 -13.68
N ARG A 39 0.05 -6.02 -14.54
CA ARG A 39 0.20 -6.43 -15.95
C ARG A 39 0.73 -5.33 -16.83
N ARG A 40 0.54 -4.07 -16.43
CA ARG A 40 0.94 -2.88 -17.17
C ARG A 40 2.13 -2.17 -16.53
N THR A 41 2.38 -2.44 -15.26
CA THR A 41 3.47 -1.85 -14.50
C THR A 41 4.82 -2.41 -14.95
N CYS A 42 5.70 -1.53 -15.44
CA CYS A 42 7.11 -1.86 -15.71
C CYS A 42 8.04 -1.46 -14.53
N LEU A 43 7.60 -0.49 -13.73
CA LEU A 43 8.34 0.07 -12.61
C LEU A 43 7.46 0.06 -11.37
N TYR A 44 7.95 -0.50 -10.27
CA TYR A 44 7.38 -0.25 -8.95
C TYR A 44 8.38 0.61 -8.16
N SER A 45 7.87 1.55 -7.38
CA SER A 45 8.69 2.47 -6.61
C SER A 45 8.19 2.55 -5.18
N ILE A 46 9.12 2.55 -4.23
CA ILE A 46 8.83 2.67 -2.81
C ILE A 46 9.64 3.85 -2.30
N ALA A 47 8.97 4.84 -1.72
CA ALA A 47 9.64 5.92 -1.02
C ALA A 47 9.45 5.76 0.50
N THR A 48 10.51 5.36 1.18
CA THR A 48 10.53 5.17 2.64
C THR A 48 10.99 6.43 3.36
N GLY A 49 10.84 6.42 4.67
CA GLY A 49 11.28 7.52 5.53
C GLY A 49 10.18 8.52 5.89
N ALA A 50 10.24 8.96 7.14
CA ALA A 50 9.52 10.05 7.77
C ALA A 50 10.31 10.40 9.04
N THR A 51 10.29 11.67 9.45
CA THR A 51 10.91 12.10 10.71
C THR A 51 10.22 11.41 11.88
N VAL A 52 11.01 10.76 12.74
CA VAL A 52 10.56 10.16 14.00
C VAL A 52 11.43 10.71 15.14
N ASP A 53 11.02 11.84 15.70
CA ASP A 53 11.71 12.48 16.83
C ASP A 53 10.89 12.32 18.11
N SER A 54 11.26 11.32 18.92
CA SER A 54 10.61 11.03 20.19
C SER A 54 10.89 12.06 21.29
N LYS A 55 11.96 12.86 21.16
CA LYS A 55 12.29 13.90 22.14
C LYS A 55 11.36 15.08 21.96
N THR A 56 11.23 15.58 20.73
CA THR A 56 10.33 16.70 20.41
C THR A 56 8.87 16.31 20.59
N ALA A 57 8.48 15.08 20.23
CA ALA A 57 7.11 14.60 20.38
C ALA A 57 6.72 14.22 21.83
N GLY A 58 7.67 14.22 22.76
CA GLY A 58 7.45 13.83 24.17
C GLY A 58 7.27 12.32 24.41
N SER A 59 7.12 11.51 23.36
CA SER A 59 7.19 10.05 23.45
C SER A 59 7.44 9.40 22.09
N ALA A 60 7.92 8.15 22.09
CA ALA A 60 8.04 7.35 20.87
C ALA A 60 6.68 7.10 20.20
N LYS A 61 5.60 6.93 20.99
CA LYS A 61 4.24 6.72 20.48
C LYS A 61 3.76 7.93 19.68
N GLU A 62 3.91 9.13 20.24
CA GLU A 62 3.47 10.36 19.57
C GLU A 62 4.34 10.69 18.36
N ALA A 63 5.65 10.39 18.40
CA ALA A 63 6.52 10.51 17.23
C ALA A 63 6.11 9.55 16.09
N LEU A 64 5.78 8.30 16.40
CA LEU A 64 5.30 7.36 15.39
C LEU A 64 3.94 7.79 14.84
N LYS A 65 3.02 8.23 15.69
CA LYS A 65 1.70 8.72 15.29
C LYS A 65 1.80 9.93 14.35
N SER A 66 2.64 10.90 14.67
CA SER A 66 2.87 12.07 13.80
C SER A 66 3.51 11.67 12.47
N SER A 67 4.46 10.74 12.48
CA SER A 67 5.10 10.22 11.26
C SER A 67 4.11 9.50 10.32
N VAL A 68 3.21 8.69 10.88
CA VAL A 68 2.16 7.98 10.13
C VAL A 68 1.18 8.98 9.54
N TYR A 69 0.73 9.96 10.34
CA TYR A 69 -0.19 10.99 9.87
C TYR A 69 0.41 11.82 8.74
N TRP A 70 1.68 12.22 8.87
CA TRP A 70 2.39 12.94 7.82
C TRP A 70 2.51 12.11 6.53
N ARG A 71 2.88 10.82 6.61
CA ARG A 71 2.92 9.94 5.43
C ARG A 71 1.56 9.88 4.73
N ALA A 72 0.50 9.63 5.48
CA ALA A 72 -0.85 9.52 4.94
C ALA A 72 -1.38 10.82 4.33
N LYS A 73 -1.00 11.99 4.87
CA LYS A 73 -1.49 13.30 4.39
C LYS A 73 -0.63 13.95 3.31
N VAL A 74 0.65 13.60 3.24
CA VAL A 74 1.61 14.30 2.37
C VAL A 74 2.24 13.36 1.37
N LYS A 75 2.69 12.17 1.81
CA LYS A 75 3.50 11.29 0.98
C LYS A 75 2.67 10.34 0.11
N GLU A 76 1.64 9.72 0.67
CA GLU A 76 0.75 8.82 -0.10
C GLU A 76 -0.04 9.56 -1.18
N PRO A 77 -0.68 10.72 -0.90
CA PRO A 77 -1.46 11.43 -1.93
C PRO A 77 -0.60 11.88 -3.12
N MET A 78 0.68 12.18 -2.86
CA MET A 78 1.64 12.50 -3.92
C MET A 78 1.76 11.39 -4.98
N TRP A 79 1.65 10.12 -4.57
CA TRP A 79 1.68 8.98 -5.48
C TRP A 79 0.32 8.77 -6.14
N GLU A 80 -0.76 8.80 -5.37
CA GLU A 80 -2.13 8.59 -5.88
C GLU A 80 -2.50 9.62 -6.96
N GLU A 81 -2.14 10.90 -6.78
CA GLU A 81 -2.42 11.96 -7.75
C GLU A 81 -1.65 11.84 -9.07
N ARG A 82 -0.51 11.14 -9.08
CA ARG A 82 0.42 11.13 -10.22
C ARG A 82 0.38 9.86 -11.04
N VAL A 83 -0.21 8.78 -10.51
CA VAL A 83 -0.19 7.46 -11.14
C VAL A 83 -1.59 6.85 -11.14
N GLU A 84 -2.55 7.60 -11.69
CA GLU A 84 -3.95 7.16 -11.80
C GLU A 84 -4.07 5.81 -12.51
N GLY A 85 -4.86 4.90 -11.93
CA GLY A 85 -5.07 3.54 -12.45
C GLY A 85 -3.95 2.54 -12.14
N SER A 86 -2.90 2.94 -11.39
CA SER A 86 -1.93 2.01 -10.79
C SER A 86 -2.46 1.45 -9.47
N GLY A 87 -1.88 0.33 -9.04
CA GLY A 87 -2.06 -0.21 -7.69
C GLY A 87 -0.85 0.08 -6.79
N THR A 88 -0.99 -0.30 -5.53
CA THR A 88 0.03 -0.26 -4.49
C THR A 88 0.34 -1.69 -4.02
N TYR A 89 1.61 -2.02 -3.87
CA TYR A 89 2.01 -3.34 -3.42
C TYR A 89 1.80 -3.48 -1.90
N MET A 90 0.73 -4.17 -1.50
CA MET A 90 0.28 -4.23 -0.09
C MET A 90 1.36 -4.65 0.93
N ASN A 91 2.30 -5.52 0.54
CA ASN A 91 3.32 -6.03 1.45
C ASN A 91 4.38 -4.97 1.82
N GLU A 92 4.47 -3.88 1.06
CA GLU A 92 5.45 -2.79 1.25
C GLU A 92 4.76 -1.42 1.32
N ALA A 93 3.45 -1.41 1.63
CA ALA A 93 2.61 -0.24 1.65
C ALA A 93 2.37 0.30 3.07
N ASN A 94 1.80 1.51 3.12
CA ASN A 94 1.24 2.06 4.35
C ASN A 94 -0.11 1.39 4.66
N PRO A 95 -0.24 0.65 5.78
CA PRO A 95 -1.49 -0.05 6.11
C PRO A 95 -2.60 0.87 6.63
N PHE A 96 -2.36 2.19 6.71
CA PHE A 96 -3.34 3.17 7.17
C PHE A 96 -4.01 3.94 6.01
N MET A 97 -3.82 3.49 4.77
CA MET A 97 -4.48 4.08 3.61
C MET A 97 -5.97 3.82 3.65
N SER A 98 -6.80 4.87 3.59
CA SER A 98 -8.25 4.73 3.53
C SER A 98 -8.74 4.12 2.22
N THR A 99 -7.91 4.16 1.18
CA THR A 99 -8.15 3.66 -0.18
C THR A 99 -7.71 2.20 -0.37
N PHE A 100 -7.27 1.50 0.69
CA PHE A 100 -6.60 0.19 0.60
C PHE A 100 -7.33 -0.84 -0.26
N GLN A 101 -8.68 -0.88 -0.20
CA GLN A 101 -9.51 -1.82 -0.95
C GLN A 101 -9.31 -1.66 -2.46
N HIS A 102 -9.19 -0.40 -2.91
CA HIS A 102 -8.94 -0.08 -4.30
C HIS A 102 -7.46 -0.24 -4.66
N VAL A 103 -6.55 0.32 -3.88
CA VAL A 103 -5.13 0.35 -4.28
C VAL A 103 -4.43 -1.01 -4.15
N PHE A 104 -4.87 -1.89 -3.25
CA PHE A 104 -4.22 -3.20 -3.06
C PHE A 104 -4.82 -4.29 -3.92
N ASP A 105 -6.16 -4.34 -4.03
CA ASP A 105 -6.87 -5.43 -4.69
C ASP A 105 -7.59 -4.98 -5.97
N GLY A 106 -7.92 -3.69 -6.11
CA GLY A 106 -8.57 -3.12 -7.28
C GLY A 106 -9.91 -3.79 -7.56
N ASP A 107 -10.17 -4.08 -8.84
CA ASP A 107 -11.40 -4.74 -9.29
C ASP A 107 -11.63 -6.13 -8.66
N ASN A 108 -10.57 -6.76 -8.13
CA ASN A 108 -10.68 -8.08 -7.49
C ASN A 108 -11.28 -8.02 -6.07
N TYR A 109 -11.35 -6.84 -5.44
CA TYR A 109 -11.75 -6.71 -4.03
C TYR A 109 -13.12 -7.33 -3.75
N GLY A 110 -14.10 -7.10 -4.65
CA GLY A 110 -15.44 -7.66 -4.51
C GLY A 110 -15.44 -9.20 -4.48
N ALA A 111 -14.71 -9.85 -5.39
CA ALA A 111 -14.60 -11.30 -5.43
C ALA A 111 -13.87 -11.86 -4.21
N LEU A 112 -12.78 -11.20 -3.79
CA LEU A 112 -12.04 -11.57 -2.59
C LEU A 112 -12.90 -11.46 -1.33
N ARG A 113 -13.75 -10.43 -1.25
CA ARG A 113 -14.71 -10.25 -0.16
C ARG A 113 -15.70 -11.40 -0.07
N GLU A 114 -16.20 -11.89 -1.19
CA GLU A 114 -17.08 -13.07 -1.21
C GLU A 114 -16.36 -14.35 -0.78
N VAL A 115 -15.10 -14.54 -1.20
CA VAL A 115 -14.25 -15.63 -0.72
C VAL A 115 -14.08 -15.54 0.80
N LYS A 116 -13.75 -14.35 1.32
CA LYS A 116 -13.61 -14.11 2.76
C LYS A 116 -14.90 -14.44 3.52
N ARG A 117 -16.06 -14.00 3.04
CA ARG A 117 -17.37 -14.32 3.65
C ARG A 117 -17.66 -15.82 3.66
N LYS A 118 -17.28 -16.53 2.59
CA LYS A 118 -17.48 -17.98 2.47
C LYS A 118 -16.64 -18.77 3.48
N TYR A 119 -15.37 -18.39 3.65
CA TYR A 119 -14.39 -19.18 4.41
C TYR A 119 -14.12 -18.65 5.82
N ASP A 120 -14.41 -17.39 6.10
CA ASP A 120 -14.36 -16.78 7.43
C ASP A 120 -15.58 -15.87 7.64
N PRO A 121 -16.79 -16.45 7.73
CA PRO A 121 -18.04 -15.69 7.91
C PRO A 121 -18.09 -14.93 9.25
N SER A 122 -17.35 -15.39 10.25
CA SER A 122 -17.20 -14.73 11.55
C SER A 122 -16.26 -13.53 11.53
N GLY A 123 -15.44 -13.39 10.49
CA GLY A 123 -14.42 -12.34 10.41
C GLY A 123 -13.31 -12.48 11.46
N ASN A 124 -12.99 -13.69 11.92
CA ASN A 124 -12.02 -13.93 12.99
C ASN A 124 -10.58 -13.73 12.53
N LEU A 125 -10.29 -13.90 11.24
CA LEU A 125 -8.96 -13.69 10.68
C LEU A 125 -8.82 -12.22 10.27
N LEU A 126 -8.43 -11.36 11.20
CA LEU A 126 -8.21 -9.94 10.95
C LEU A 126 -6.84 -9.69 10.32
N LEU A 127 -6.82 -8.80 9.34
CA LEU A 127 -5.61 -8.18 8.81
C LEU A 127 -5.88 -6.68 8.65
N LEU A 128 -5.01 -5.85 9.24
CA LEU A 128 -5.09 -4.41 9.04
C LEU A 128 -4.93 -4.09 7.56
N ALA A 129 -5.86 -3.30 7.01
CA ALA A 129 -5.97 -3.03 5.57
C ALA A 129 -6.06 -4.30 4.69
N GLY A 130 -6.63 -5.38 5.23
CA GLY A 130 -6.97 -6.59 4.48
C GLY A 130 -8.44 -6.63 4.06
N VAL A 131 -8.75 -7.60 3.21
CA VAL A 131 -10.12 -7.89 2.76
C VAL A 131 -11.05 -8.16 3.95
N GLY A 132 -12.14 -7.39 4.05
CA GLY A 132 -13.12 -7.50 5.13
C GLY A 132 -12.79 -6.70 6.40
N MET A 133 -11.70 -5.92 6.42
CA MET A 133 -11.36 -5.05 7.56
C MET A 133 -12.45 -4.01 7.85
N GLU A 134 -13.24 -3.60 6.84
CA GLU A 134 -14.33 -2.63 6.96
C GLU A 134 -15.55 -3.12 7.76
N TRP A 135 -15.55 -4.37 8.21
CA TRP A 135 -16.61 -4.92 9.07
C TRP A 135 -16.37 -4.63 10.55
N TRP A 136 -15.24 -3.98 10.89
CA TRP A 136 -14.75 -3.75 12.25
C TRP A 136 -14.46 -2.27 12.53
#